data_AF-A0A7J4EFW7-F1
#
_entry.id   AF-A0A7J4EFW7-F1
#
_cell.length_a   1.000
_cell.length_b   1.000
_cell.length_c   1.000
_cell.angle_alpha   90.00
_cell.angle_beta   90.00
_cell.angle_gamma   90.00
#
_symmetry.space_group_name_H-M   'P 1'
#
loop_
_entity.id
_entity.type
_entity.pdbx_description
1 polymer ?
#
loop_
_entity_poly.entity_id
_entity_poly.type
_entity_poly.pdbx_seq_one_letter_code
_entity_poly.pdbx_strand_id
1 'polypeptide(L)'
;MKQSYKLAAVLVAFVIAVGIATALYEISFNGKENNKVTATVSIYFGNGTLWTFPDIETENATVFGFLIEAASKGNFTVESTYYSQYDSMFVDSIASVENGENNKYWQYYINGNYGTLGADRQPVKNGDIIEWRFEGFG
;
A
#
# COMPACT_ATOMS: atom_id res chain seq x y z
N MET A 1 36.59 30.95 -44.27
CA MET A 1 36.93 30.75 -42.84
C MET A 1 35.83 31.16 -41.85
N LYS A 2 35.01 32.22 -42.04
CA LYS A 2 34.03 32.65 -41.01
C LYS A 2 32.75 31.79 -40.89
N GLN A 3 32.41 31.00 -41.91
CA GLN A 3 31.16 30.22 -41.98
C GLN A 3 31.26 28.85 -41.29
N SER A 4 32.45 28.24 -41.24
CA SER A 4 32.70 26.96 -40.58
C SER A 4 32.60 27.04 -39.05
N TYR A 5 33.00 28.17 -38.44
CA TYR A 5 32.86 28.38 -36.99
C TYR A 5 31.40 28.54 -36.53
N LYS A 6 30.51 29.06 -37.40
CA LYS A 6 29.08 29.19 -37.08
C LYS A 6 28.39 27.82 -37.03
N LEU A 7 28.71 26.94 -37.98
CA LEU A 7 28.16 25.57 -38.02
C LEU A 7 28.65 24.74 -36.84
N ALA A 8 29.95 24.83 -36.49
CA ALA A 8 30.49 24.16 -35.31
C ALA A 8 29.85 24.66 -34.00
N ALA A 9 29.63 25.97 -33.85
CA ALA A 9 28.98 26.54 -32.67
C ALA A 9 27.51 26.10 -32.53
N VAL A 10 26.76 25.99 -33.64
CA VAL A 10 25.37 25.48 -33.63
C VAL A 10 25.30 24.02 -33.22
N LEU A 11 26.25 23.20 -33.70
CA LEU A 11 26.33 21.78 -33.33
C LEU A 11 26.65 21.59 -31.85
N VAL A 12 27.58 22.37 -31.31
CA VAL A 12 27.91 22.35 -29.87
C VAL A 12 26.73 22.81 -29.01
N ALA A 13 26.02 23.86 -29.41
CA ALA A 13 24.83 24.33 -28.69
C ALA A 13 23.70 23.28 -28.68
N PHE A 14 23.53 22.53 -29.76
CA PHE A 14 22.52 21.47 -29.84
C PHE A 14 22.86 20.28 -28.92
N VAL A 15 24.12 19.86 -28.85
CA VAL A 15 24.56 18.79 -27.93
C VAL A 15 24.38 19.21 -26.47
N ILE A 16 24.67 20.48 -26.13
CA ILE A 16 24.43 21.01 -24.79
C ILE A 16 22.93 21.03 -24.48
N ALA A 17 22.08 21.48 -25.41
CA ALA A 17 20.63 21.51 -25.21
C ALA A 17 20.02 20.11 -25.02
N VAL A 18 20.47 19.13 -25.81
CA VAL A 18 20.04 17.73 -25.65
C VAL A 18 20.53 17.15 -24.31
N GLY A 19 21.79 17.39 -23.94
CA GLY A 19 22.33 16.94 -22.66
C GLY A 19 21.63 17.55 -21.44
N ILE A 20 21.22 18.83 -21.53
CA ILE A 20 20.41 19.49 -20.50
C ILE A 20 19.00 18.89 -20.47
N ALA A 21 18.37 18.66 -21.63
CA ALA A 21 17.04 18.06 -21.69
C ALA A 21 17.03 16.63 -21.12
N THR A 22 18.05 15.82 -21.40
CA THR A 22 18.18 14.47 -20.82
C THR A 22 18.41 14.53 -19.31
N ALA A 23 19.28 15.42 -18.83
CA ALA A 23 19.51 15.59 -17.39
C ALA A 23 18.25 16.10 -16.66
N LEU A 24 17.51 17.04 -17.25
CA LEU A 24 16.24 17.52 -16.69
C LEU A 24 15.16 16.43 -16.72
N TYR A 25 15.12 15.59 -17.76
CA TYR A 25 14.20 14.46 -17.83
C TYR A 25 14.53 13.42 -16.75
N GLU A 26 15.81 13.06 -16.57
CA GLU A 26 16.26 12.15 -15.52
C GLU A 26 15.96 12.70 -14.11
N ILE A 27 16.18 14.00 -13.87
CA ILE A 27 15.83 14.65 -12.59
C ILE A 27 14.31 14.63 -12.35
N SER A 28 13.50 14.86 -13.38
CA SER A 28 12.04 14.83 -13.28
C SER A 28 11.48 13.41 -13.08
N PHE A 29 12.16 12.38 -13.61
CA PHE A 29 11.78 10.98 -13.46
C PHE A 29 12.26 10.37 -12.13
N ASN A 30 13.45 10.75 -11.65
CA ASN A 30 13.98 10.33 -10.34
C ASN A 30 13.33 11.05 -9.15
N GLY A 31 12.54 12.11 -9.39
CA GLY A 31 11.81 12.85 -8.37
C GLY A 31 10.44 12.27 -7.98
N LYS A 32 10.04 11.11 -8.53
CA LYS A 32 8.90 10.37 -7.97
C LYS A 32 9.32 9.80 -6.62
N GLU A 33 8.88 10.44 -5.53
CA GLU A 33 8.91 9.81 -4.21
C GLU A 33 8.35 8.39 -4.34
N ASN A 34 9.00 7.42 -3.70
CA ASN A 34 8.40 6.11 -3.50
C ASN A 34 7.12 6.32 -2.67
N ASN A 35 5.97 6.41 -3.33
CA ASN A 35 4.64 6.58 -2.71
C ASN A 35 4.19 5.36 -1.90
N LYS A 36 5.10 4.41 -1.66
CA LYS A 36 4.81 3.18 -0.93
C LYS A 36 4.90 3.45 0.56
N VAL A 37 3.90 2.97 1.28
CA VAL A 37 3.91 2.91 2.74
C VAL A 37 4.33 1.52 3.16
N THR A 38 5.16 1.42 4.20
CA THR A 38 5.64 0.18 4.80
C THR A 38 5.02 -0.02 6.17
N ALA A 39 4.40 -1.16 6.44
CA ALA A 39 3.79 -1.47 7.74
C ALA A 39 3.88 -2.97 8.05
N THR A 40 3.56 -3.33 9.29
CA THR A 40 3.42 -4.72 9.70
C THR A 40 1.95 -5.11 9.73
N VAL A 41 1.61 -6.29 9.19
CA VAL A 41 0.26 -6.87 9.30
C VAL A 41 0.29 -8.09 10.21
N SER A 42 -0.52 -8.08 11.26
CA SER A 42 -0.71 -9.21 12.17
C SER A 42 -2.15 -9.71 12.09
N ILE A 43 -2.35 -11.03 12.06
CA ILE A 43 -3.67 -11.66 11.95
C ILE A 43 -3.80 -12.69 13.08
N TYR A 44 -4.64 -12.38 14.06
CA TYR A 44 -4.95 -13.23 15.20
C TYR A 44 -6.30 -13.93 15.00
N PHE A 45 -6.29 -15.25 14.92
CA PHE A 45 -7.46 -16.06 14.59
C PHE A 45 -8.34 -16.41 15.81
N GLY A 46 -8.07 -15.84 16.99
CA GLY A 46 -8.88 -16.07 18.19
C GLY A 46 -8.76 -17.48 18.79
N ASN A 47 -7.89 -18.33 18.26
CA ASN A 47 -7.60 -19.70 18.72
C ASN A 47 -6.15 -19.89 19.20
N GLY A 48 -5.41 -18.78 19.39
CA GLY A 48 -3.98 -18.78 19.70
C GLY A 48 -3.06 -18.70 18.48
N THR A 49 -3.59 -18.88 17.26
CA THR A 49 -2.82 -18.71 16.02
C THR A 49 -2.65 -17.23 15.70
N LEU A 50 -1.41 -16.83 15.48
CA LEU A 50 -1.01 -15.48 15.06
C LEU A 50 -0.13 -15.60 13.82
N TRP A 51 -0.53 -14.95 12.72
CA TRP A 51 0.33 -14.72 11.57
C TRP A 51 0.87 -13.31 11.60
N THR A 52 2.11 -13.12 11.16
CA THR A 52 2.77 -11.82 11.13
C THR A 52 3.53 -11.66 9.83
N PHE A 53 3.23 -10.59 9.14
CA PHE A 53 3.84 -10.19 7.89
C PHE A 53 4.56 -8.86 8.11
N PRO A 54 5.87 -8.88 8.43
CA PRO A 54 6.65 -7.66 8.52
C PRO A 54 6.93 -7.10 7.13
N ASP A 55 7.20 -5.80 7.10
CA ASP A 55 7.67 -5.06 5.93
C ASP A 55 6.79 -5.30 4.69
N ILE A 56 5.48 -5.18 4.87
CA ILE A 56 4.56 -5.09 3.74
C ILE A 56 4.69 -3.69 3.17
N GLU A 57 4.86 -3.57 1.86
CA GLU A 57 4.91 -2.30 1.16
C GLU A 57 3.74 -2.20 0.18
N THR A 58 3.05 -1.07 0.15
CA THR A 58 1.97 -0.85 -0.82
C THR A 58 1.76 0.62 -1.17
N GLU A 59 1.28 0.86 -2.38
CA GLU A 59 0.77 2.16 -2.82
C GLU A 59 -0.67 2.41 -2.35
N ASN A 60 -1.44 1.34 -2.09
CA ASN A 60 -2.77 1.44 -1.49
C ASN A 60 -2.65 1.45 0.04
N ALA A 61 -2.26 2.60 0.59
CA ALA A 61 -1.95 2.77 2.02
C ALA A 61 -3.19 2.80 2.93
N THR A 62 -4.06 1.81 2.81
CA THR A 62 -5.26 1.58 3.63
C THR A 62 -5.15 0.25 4.36
N VAL A 63 -5.82 0.09 5.49
CA VAL A 63 -5.82 -1.18 6.25
C VAL A 63 -6.19 -2.39 5.37
N PHE A 64 -7.19 -2.24 4.52
CA PHE A 64 -7.60 -3.28 3.57
C PHE A 64 -6.54 -3.52 2.49
N GLY A 65 -5.93 -2.46 1.94
CA GLY A 65 -4.84 -2.60 0.96
C GLY A 65 -3.68 -3.43 1.52
N PHE A 66 -3.27 -3.14 2.75
CA PHE A 66 -2.24 -3.92 3.46
C PHE A 66 -2.65 -5.38 3.71
N LEU A 67 -3.92 -5.64 4.04
CA LEU A 67 -4.43 -7.01 4.20
C LEU A 67 -4.33 -7.79 2.88
N ILE A 68 -4.67 -7.18 1.75
CA ILE A 68 -4.57 -7.82 0.42
C ILE A 68 -3.12 -8.15 0.05
N GLU A 69 -2.17 -7.25 0.34
CA GLU A 69 -0.74 -7.54 0.10
C GLU A 69 -0.21 -8.65 1.01
N ALA A 70 -0.64 -8.68 2.28
CA ALA A 70 -0.33 -9.77 3.19
C ALA A 70 -0.92 -11.10 2.69
N ALA A 71 -2.13 -11.10 2.14
CA ALA A 71 -2.78 -12.26 1.53
C ALA A 71 -1.99 -12.79 0.33
N SER A 72 -1.54 -11.90 -0.55
CA SER A 72 -0.67 -12.23 -1.68
C SER A 72 0.66 -12.85 -1.23
N LYS A 73 1.35 -12.22 -0.26
CA LYS A 73 2.64 -12.70 0.28
C LYS A 73 2.51 -14.02 1.04
N GLY A 74 1.39 -14.19 1.77
CA GLY A 74 1.11 -15.36 2.58
C GLY A 74 0.39 -16.50 1.85
N ASN A 75 0.03 -16.30 0.58
CA ASN A 75 -0.73 -17.25 -0.23
C ASN A 75 -2.03 -17.73 0.45
N PHE A 76 -2.82 -16.77 0.95
CA PHE A 76 -4.17 -17.01 1.49
C PHE A 76 -5.19 -16.09 0.82
N THR A 77 -6.48 -16.38 1.01
CA THR A 77 -7.57 -15.59 0.42
C THR A 77 -8.18 -14.62 1.43
N VAL A 78 -8.64 -13.49 0.92
CA VAL A 78 -9.48 -12.52 1.63
C VAL A 78 -10.72 -12.35 0.77
N GLU A 79 -11.88 -12.66 1.33
CA GLU A 79 -13.16 -12.39 0.67
C GLU A 79 -13.75 -11.11 1.25
N SER A 80 -14.36 -10.30 0.37
CA SER A 80 -14.90 -9.01 0.75
C SER A 80 -16.04 -8.58 -0.14
N THR A 81 -17.01 -7.90 0.46
CA THR A 81 -18.20 -7.37 -0.20
C THR A 81 -18.22 -5.86 -0.11
N TYR A 82 -18.39 -5.19 -1.25
CA TYR A 82 -18.59 -3.74 -1.27
C TYR A 82 -20.07 -3.41 -0.97
N TYR A 83 -20.29 -2.60 0.05
CA TYR A 83 -21.62 -2.10 0.40
C TYR A 83 -21.77 -0.64 -0.01
N SER A 84 -22.46 -0.40 -1.12
CA SER A 84 -22.66 0.94 -1.68
C SER A 84 -23.33 1.93 -0.71
N GLN A 85 -24.22 1.44 0.17
CA GLN A 85 -24.89 2.26 1.18
C GLN A 85 -23.93 2.86 2.23
N TYR A 86 -22.75 2.24 2.41
CA TYR A 86 -21.71 2.70 3.34
C TYR A 86 -20.47 3.23 2.62
N ASP A 87 -20.44 3.09 1.29
CA ASP A 87 -19.27 3.39 0.45
C ASP A 87 -17.99 2.80 1.07
N SER A 88 -18.03 1.49 1.34
CA SER A 88 -16.95 0.78 2.03
C SER A 88 -16.96 -0.73 1.74
N MET A 89 -15.78 -1.33 1.79
CA MET A 89 -15.56 -2.78 1.73
C MET A 89 -15.70 -3.41 3.12
N PHE A 90 -16.55 -4.44 3.20
CA PHE A 90 -16.66 -5.32 4.35
C PHE A 90 -15.85 -6.59 4.10
N VAL A 91 -15.08 -7.04 5.10
CA VAL A 91 -14.32 -8.29 5.02
C VAL A 91 -15.22 -9.45 5.43
N ASP A 92 -15.49 -10.34 4.49
CA ASP A 92 -16.31 -11.54 4.68
C ASP A 92 -15.48 -12.67 5.30
N SER A 93 -14.24 -12.86 4.85
CA SER A 93 -13.34 -13.87 5.43
C SER A 93 -11.87 -13.55 5.26
N ILE A 94 -11.04 -14.13 6.14
CA ILE A 94 -9.57 -14.12 6.03
C ILE A 94 -9.08 -15.55 6.21
N ALA A 95 -8.35 -16.07 5.21
CA ALA A 95 -7.86 -17.45 5.19
C ALA A 95 -8.95 -18.49 5.50
N SER A 96 -10.11 -18.32 4.87
CA SER A 96 -11.31 -19.17 5.02
C SER A 96 -11.97 -19.17 6.41
N VAL A 97 -11.55 -18.29 7.32
CA VAL A 97 -12.27 -18.07 8.59
C VAL A 97 -13.31 -16.99 8.36
N GLU A 98 -14.58 -17.40 8.43
CA GLU A 98 -15.74 -16.59 8.09
C GLU A 98 -16.07 -15.59 9.20
N ASN A 99 -16.38 -14.36 8.78
CA ASN A 99 -16.86 -13.33 9.68
C ASN A 99 -18.21 -13.74 10.28
N GLY A 100 -18.35 -13.61 11.60
CA GLY A 100 -19.54 -14.06 12.34
C GLY A 100 -19.49 -15.52 12.82
N GLU A 101 -18.50 -16.32 12.42
CA GLU A 101 -18.36 -17.70 12.91
C GLU A 101 -18.17 -17.69 14.43
N ASN A 102 -18.94 -18.52 15.14
CA ASN A 102 -18.89 -18.64 16.61
C ASN A 102 -19.11 -17.31 17.37
N ASN A 103 -19.93 -16.39 16.82
CA ASN A 103 -20.16 -15.04 17.36
C ASN A 103 -18.88 -14.19 17.46
N LYS A 104 -17.88 -14.46 16.61
CA LYS A 104 -16.66 -13.67 16.48
C LYS A 104 -16.64 -12.96 15.15
N TYR A 105 -16.00 -11.79 15.12
CA TYR A 105 -15.92 -10.95 13.95
C TYR A 105 -14.49 -10.53 13.68
N TRP A 106 -14.18 -10.32 12.40
CA TRP A 106 -12.93 -9.70 11.99
C TRP A 106 -12.96 -8.22 12.32
N GLN A 107 -12.16 -7.86 13.31
CA GLN A 107 -11.97 -6.49 13.79
C GLN A 107 -10.54 -6.08 13.49
N TYR A 108 -10.30 -4.80 13.22
CA TYR A 108 -8.95 -4.30 12.98
C TYR A 108 -8.56 -3.20 13.96
N TYR A 109 -7.25 -3.12 14.21
CA TYR A 109 -6.61 -2.12 15.05
C TYR A 109 -5.38 -1.58 14.35
N ILE A 110 -4.99 -0.35 14.70
CA ILE A 110 -3.70 0.24 14.34
C ILE A 110 -2.97 0.61 15.63
N ASN A 111 -1.80 0.01 15.83
CA ASN A 111 -0.96 0.22 17.01
C ASN A 111 -1.76 0.05 18.32
N GLY A 112 -2.58 -1.01 18.40
CA GLY A 112 -3.45 -1.30 19.55
C GLY A 112 -4.75 -0.48 19.63
N ASN A 113 -4.98 0.50 18.75
CA ASN A 113 -6.18 1.33 18.77
C ASN A 113 -7.23 0.81 17.79
N TYR A 114 -8.48 0.69 18.26
CA TYR A 114 -9.58 0.18 17.45
C TYR A 114 -9.86 1.06 16.22
N GLY A 115 -10.09 0.41 15.09
CA GLY A 115 -10.43 1.06 13.83
C GLY A 115 -11.71 1.86 13.86
N THR A 116 -11.69 3.10 13.36
CA THR A 116 -12.87 3.98 13.37
C THR A 116 -13.48 4.23 11.99
N LEU A 117 -12.81 3.81 10.92
CA LEU A 117 -13.30 3.88 9.53
C LEU A 117 -13.47 2.47 8.93
N GLY A 118 -14.05 2.39 7.74
CA GLY A 118 -13.93 1.17 6.93
C GLY A 118 -12.47 0.84 6.65
N ALA A 119 -12.10 -0.44 6.62
CA ALA A 119 -10.70 -0.85 6.45
C ALA A 119 -10.11 -0.36 5.11
N ASP A 120 -10.94 -0.23 4.07
CA ASP A 120 -10.60 0.33 2.75
C ASP A 120 -10.42 1.85 2.74
N ARG A 121 -10.71 2.52 3.85
CA ARG A 121 -10.64 3.97 3.99
C ARG A 121 -9.73 4.43 5.12
N GLN A 122 -9.41 3.54 6.06
CA GLN A 122 -8.53 3.83 7.16
C GLN A 122 -7.07 3.96 6.66
N PRO A 123 -6.46 5.16 6.69
CA PRO A 123 -5.10 5.34 6.21
C PRO A 123 -4.08 4.72 7.18
N VAL A 124 -2.98 4.25 6.61
CA VAL A 124 -1.85 3.63 7.31
C VAL A 124 -0.59 4.46 7.06
N LYS A 125 0.29 4.56 8.06
CA LYS A 125 1.56 5.27 7.98
C LYS A 125 2.74 4.31 8.06
N ASN A 126 3.91 4.81 7.66
CA ASN A 126 5.15 4.06 7.75
C ASN A 126 5.42 3.62 9.19
N GLY A 127 5.68 2.33 9.37
CA GLY A 127 5.99 1.70 10.66
C GLY A 127 4.77 1.34 11.51
N ASP A 128 3.54 1.59 11.04
CA ASP A 128 2.34 1.17 11.76
C ASP A 128 2.26 -0.36 11.88
N ILE A 129 1.58 -0.82 12.92
CA ILE A 129 1.19 -2.22 13.11
C ILE A 129 -0.31 -2.31 12.93
N ILE A 130 -0.73 -2.98 11.86
CA ILE A 130 -2.11 -3.32 11.58
C ILE A 130 -2.39 -4.68 12.21
N GLU A 131 -3.44 -4.77 13.01
CA GLU A 131 -3.81 -6.00 13.71
C GLU A 131 -5.23 -6.38 13.35
N TRP A 132 -5.41 -7.46 12.59
CA TRP A 132 -6.69 -8.12 12.41
C TRP A 132 -6.88 -9.14 13.53
N ARG A 133 -8.01 -9.06 14.24
CA ARG A 133 -8.35 -9.93 15.36
C ARG A 133 -9.72 -10.56 15.12
N PHE A 134 -9.79 -11.88 15.21
CA PHE A 134 -11.04 -12.64 15.15
C PHE A 134 -11.56 -12.86 16.57
N GLU A 135 -12.46 -11.98 17.01
CA GLU A 135 -12.92 -11.94 18.40
C GLU A 135 -14.39 -11.52 18.49
N GLY A 136 -15.05 -11.91 19.58
CA GLY A 136 -16.42 -11.49 19.85
C GLY A 136 -16.47 -10.08 20.41
N PHE A 137 -17.65 -9.47 20.40
CA PHE A 137 -17.88 -8.26 21.18
C PHE A 137 -17.89 -8.64 22.67
N GLY A 138 -17.00 -8.01 23.44
CA GLY A 138 -16.93 -8.16 24.90
C GLY A 138 -18.04 -7.42 25.65
#